data_AF-A0A357V7E5-F1
#
_entry.id   AF-A0A357V7E5-F1
#
_cell.length_a   1.000
_cell.length_b   1.000
_cell.length_c   1.000
_cell.angle_alpha   90.00
_cell.angle_beta   90.00
_cell.angle_gamma   90.00
#
_symmetry.space_group_name_H-M   'P 1'
#
loop_
_entity.id
_entity.type
_entity.pdbx_description
1 polymer ?
#
loop_
_entity_poly.entity_id
_entity_poly.type
_entity_poly.pdbx_seq_one_letter_code
_entity_poly.pdbx_strand_id
1 'polypeptide(L)'
;MRRTGLRHMPVVDPAGRLTGMLNLDDTLAVASRTLMTQIDSLTQGGDVAGLTQVKRAQVTLADQLFRDNLPAPEIQALLSNINLDIYRRVVDGAIGAMAAEGLGPPPVDFSVIVMGSGGRGESFLFPDQDNGFILDDYPDSEHLRIDAWFIDLGERMTRDLDAIGLPLCKGFVMATNPLWRKTLSQWKAQISLW
;
A
#
# COMPACT_ATOMS: atom_id res chain seq x y z
N MET A 1 1.43 -4.52 -25.73
CA MET A 1 1.20 -5.25 -24.47
C MET A 1 0.11 -6.31 -24.65
N ARG A 2 -1.18 -5.97 -24.79
CA ARG A 2 -2.27 -6.96 -25.00
C ARG A 2 -2.11 -7.88 -26.22
N ARG A 3 -1.87 -7.32 -27.40
CA ARG A 3 -1.65 -8.09 -28.65
C ARG A 3 -0.49 -9.09 -28.55
N THR A 4 0.47 -8.82 -27.67
CA THR A 4 1.72 -9.59 -27.54
C THR A 4 1.80 -10.38 -26.24
N GLY A 5 0.75 -10.38 -25.40
CA GLY A 5 0.73 -11.09 -24.11
C GLY A 5 1.74 -10.58 -23.06
N LEU A 6 2.19 -9.32 -23.17
CA LEU A 6 3.22 -8.76 -22.28
C LEU A 6 2.60 -7.95 -21.14
N ARG A 7 3.08 -8.16 -19.90
CA ARG A 7 2.64 -7.47 -18.67
C ARG A 7 3.46 -6.24 -18.30
N HIS A 8 4.71 -6.19 -18.74
CA HIS A 8 5.63 -5.08 -18.49
C HIS A 8 6.22 -4.62 -19.81
N MET A 9 6.42 -3.32 -19.94
CA MET A 9 7.08 -2.72 -21.07
C MET A 9 8.15 -1.74 -20.58
N PRO A 10 9.45 -2.08 -20.72
CA PRO A 10 10.51 -1.15 -20.37
C PRO A 10 10.43 0.10 -21.25
N VAL A 11 10.56 1.26 -20.63
CA VAL A 11 10.65 2.55 -21.30
C VAL A 11 12.13 2.88 -21.47
N VAL A 12 12.53 3.17 -22.71
CA VAL A 12 13.90 3.54 -23.04
C VAL A 12 13.97 4.95 -23.59
N ASP A 13 15.07 5.65 -23.32
CA ASP A 13 15.38 6.92 -23.95
C ASP A 13 15.81 6.74 -25.43
N PRO A 14 15.99 7.81 -26.22
CA PRO A 14 16.46 7.71 -27.60
C PRO A 14 17.85 7.07 -27.77
N ALA A 15 18.65 7.01 -26.70
CA ALA A 15 19.95 6.33 -26.68
C ALA A 15 19.84 4.85 -26.30
N GLY A 16 18.63 4.35 -26.06
CA GLY A 16 18.35 2.95 -25.71
C GLY A 16 18.56 2.61 -24.23
N ARG A 17 18.76 3.60 -23.35
CA ARG A 17 18.94 3.36 -21.91
C ARG A 17 17.58 3.21 -21.25
N LEU A 18 17.45 2.24 -20.34
CA LEU A 18 16.24 2.04 -19.54
C LEU A 18 16.00 3.25 -18.63
N THR A 19 14.85 3.90 -18.78
CA THR A 19 14.45 5.08 -17.99
C THR A 19 13.20 4.85 -17.16
N GLY A 20 12.54 3.70 -17.31
CA GLY A 20 11.35 3.35 -16.53
C GLY A 20 10.70 2.07 -17.02
N MET A 21 9.53 1.75 -16.47
CA MET A 21 8.75 0.58 -16.83
C MET A 21 7.27 0.92 -16.78
N LEU A 22 6.55 0.56 -17.84
CA LEU A 22 5.09 0.63 -17.88
C LEU A 22 4.54 -0.74 -17.52
N ASN A 23 3.68 -0.78 -16.50
CA ASN A 23 2.92 -1.98 -16.19
C ASN A 23 1.59 -1.96 -16.94
N LEU A 24 1.13 -3.13 -17.37
CA LEU A 24 -0.15 -3.26 -18.05
C LEU A 24 -1.28 -2.66 -17.21
N ASP A 25 -1.25 -2.89 -15.90
CA ASP A 25 -2.25 -2.41 -14.95
C ASP A 25 -2.24 -0.87 -14.85
N ASP A 26 -1.06 -0.24 -14.91
CA ASP A 26 -0.91 1.22 -14.97
C ASP A 26 -1.45 1.79 -16.30
N THR A 27 -1.24 1.07 -17.41
CA THR A 27 -1.80 1.49 -18.70
C THR A 27 -3.31 1.25 -18.82
N LEU A 28 -3.86 0.26 -18.12
CA LEU A 28 -5.31 0.01 -18.06
C LEU A 28 -6.02 1.03 -17.19
N ALA A 29 -5.38 1.43 -16.09
CA ALA A 29 -5.74 2.60 -15.32
C ALA A 29 -5.87 3.83 -16.24
N VAL A 30 -4.86 4.15 -17.05
CA VAL A 30 -4.89 5.28 -18.00
C VAL A 30 -5.91 5.12 -19.13
N ALA A 31 -6.23 3.88 -19.55
CA ALA A 31 -7.23 3.63 -20.59
C ALA A 31 -8.66 4.00 -20.13
N SER A 32 -8.94 3.95 -18.83
CA SER A 32 -10.17 4.49 -18.24
C SER A 32 -9.95 5.91 -17.71
N ARG A 33 -9.80 6.84 -18.67
CA ARG A 33 -9.51 8.26 -18.42
C ARG A 33 -10.42 8.88 -17.34
N THR A 34 -11.69 8.48 -17.31
CA THR A 34 -12.72 8.95 -16.37
C THR A 34 -12.49 8.48 -14.93
N LEU A 35 -12.04 7.23 -14.75
CA LEU A 35 -11.82 6.62 -13.43
C LEU A 35 -10.52 7.11 -12.79
N MET A 36 -9.45 7.31 -13.57
CA MET A 36 -8.23 7.92 -13.05
C MET A 36 -8.45 9.38 -12.66
N THR A 37 -9.17 10.17 -13.47
CA THR A 37 -9.54 11.53 -13.03
C THR A 37 -10.41 11.54 -11.77
N GLN A 38 -11.26 10.53 -11.56
CA GLN A 38 -12.03 10.42 -10.32
C GLN A 38 -11.12 10.03 -9.14
N ILE A 39 -10.28 9.00 -9.27
CA ILE A 39 -9.33 8.59 -8.23
C ILE A 39 -8.37 9.74 -7.90
N ASP A 40 -7.81 10.43 -8.89
CA ASP A 40 -6.94 11.58 -8.70
C ASP A 40 -7.68 12.75 -8.04
N SER A 41 -8.90 13.07 -8.48
CA SER A 41 -9.70 14.15 -7.87
C SER A 41 -10.13 13.86 -6.43
N LEU A 42 -10.38 12.58 -6.10
CA LEU A 42 -10.78 12.13 -4.77
C LEU A 42 -9.61 12.01 -3.79
N THR A 43 -8.38 11.97 -4.32
CA THR A 43 -7.18 11.78 -3.52
C THR A 43 -6.33 13.05 -3.37
N GLN A 44 -6.70 14.18 -4.00
CA GLN A 44 -6.01 15.46 -3.84
C GLN A 44 -6.00 16.00 -2.40
N GLY A 45 -6.88 15.51 -1.51
CA GLY A 45 -6.91 15.88 -0.10
C GLY A 45 -6.11 14.98 0.85
N GLY A 46 -5.79 13.73 0.44
CA GLY A 46 -5.10 12.76 1.30
C GLY A 46 -5.79 12.43 2.63
N ASP A 47 -7.02 12.90 2.85
CA ASP A 47 -7.76 12.68 4.08
C ASP A 47 -8.49 11.33 4.06
N VAL A 48 -8.76 10.79 5.25
CA VAL A 48 -9.43 9.49 5.44
C VAL A 48 -10.76 9.44 4.68
N ALA A 49 -11.47 10.57 4.57
CA ALA A 49 -12.74 10.67 3.88
C ALA A 49 -12.61 10.45 2.36
N GLY A 50 -11.65 11.11 1.71
CA GLY A 50 -11.36 10.94 0.29
C GLY A 50 -10.94 9.49 -0.03
N LEU A 51 -10.07 8.91 0.80
CA LEU A 51 -9.65 7.51 0.64
C LEU A 51 -10.80 6.52 0.85
N THR A 52 -11.73 6.81 1.78
CA THR A 52 -12.96 6.03 1.96
C THR A 52 -13.81 6.05 0.68
N GLN A 53 -13.92 7.21 0.02
CA GLN A 53 -14.66 7.32 -1.23
C GLN A 53 -14.02 6.51 -2.35
N VAL A 54 -12.69 6.55 -2.46
CA VAL A 54 -11.93 5.69 -3.40
C VAL A 54 -12.20 4.22 -3.12
N LYS A 55 -12.13 3.79 -1.86
CA LYS A 55 -12.38 2.40 -1.47
C LYS A 55 -13.78 1.94 -1.84
N ARG A 56 -14.79 2.79 -1.63
CA ARG A 56 -16.18 2.51 -2.03
C ARG A 56 -16.36 2.45 -3.55
N ALA A 57 -15.69 3.33 -4.30
CA ALA A 57 -15.77 3.38 -5.76
C ALA A 57 -15.22 2.11 -6.45
N GLN A 58 -14.35 1.35 -5.78
CA GLN A 58 -13.81 0.09 -6.30
C GLN A 58 -14.88 -0.92 -6.72
N VAL A 59 -16.03 -0.97 -6.02
CA VAL A 59 -17.14 -1.88 -6.37
C VAL A 59 -17.73 -1.51 -7.73
N THR A 60 -18.02 -0.22 -7.94
CA THR A 60 -18.55 0.28 -9.21
C THR A 60 -17.53 0.13 -10.34
N LEU A 61 -16.26 0.38 -10.07
CA LEU A 61 -15.16 0.15 -11.01
C LEU A 61 -15.10 -1.33 -11.44
N ALA A 62 -15.09 -2.25 -10.49
CA ALA A 62 -15.02 -3.68 -10.80
C ALA A 62 -16.21 -4.12 -11.65
N ASP A 63 -17.44 -3.70 -11.30
CA ASP A 63 -18.65 -3.99 -12.07
C ASP A 63 -18.58 -3.47 -13.51
N GLN A 64 -18.09 -2.23 -13.70
CA GLN A 64 -17.90 -1.66 -15.04
C GLN A 64 -16.89 -2.47 -15.85
N LEU A 65 -15.73 -2.80 -15.28
CA LEU A 65 -14.71 -3.59 -15.98
C LEU A 65 -15.19 -5.01 -16.31
N PHE A 66 -16.00 -5.62 -15.45
CA PHE A 66 -16.63 -6.90 -15.76
C PHE A 66 -17.59 -6.79 -16.93
N ARG A 67 -18.42 -5.74 -16.98
CA ARG A 67 -19.34 -5.49 -18.11
C ARG A 67 -18.59 -5.21 -19.42
N ASP A 68 -17.38 -4.65 -19.32
CA ASP A 68 -16.47 -4.44 -20.45
C ASP A 68 -15.69 -5.70 -20.86
N ASN A 69 -16.00 -6.87 -20.26
CA ASN A 69 -15.36 -8.17 -20.49
C ASN A 69 -13.84 -8.17 -20.22
N LEU A 70 -13.37 -7.37 -19.25
CA LEU A 70 -11.99 -7.48 -18.79
C LEU A 70 -11.77 -8.82 -18.05
N PRO A 71 -10.62 -9.49 -18.24
CA PRO A 71 -10.31 -10.69 -17.46
C PRO A 71 -10.25 -10.38 -15.96
N ALA A 72 -10.87 -11.24 -15.14
CA ALA A 72 -10.89 -11.08 -13.68
C ALA A 72 -9.51 -10.87 -13.04
N PRO A 73 -8.43 -11.55 -13.48
CA PRO A 73 -7.09 -11.28 -12.94
C PRO A 73 -6.58 -9.85 -13.18
N GLU A 74 -6.96 -9.21 -14.30
CA GLU A 74 -6.59 -7.81 -14.58
C GLU A 74 -7.35 -6.84 -13.66
N ILE A 75 -8.64 -7.12 -13.41
CA ILE A 75 -9.45 -6.35 -12.46
C ILE A 75 -8.87 -6.48 -11.05
N GLN A 76 -8.52 -7.69 -10.63
CA GLN A 76 -7.96 -7.98 -9.32
C GLN A 76 -6.61 -7.29 -9.12
N ALA A 77 -5.74 -7.28 -10.13
CA ALA A 77 -4.46 -6.57 -10.07
C ALA A 77 -4.67 -5.06 -9.90
N LEU A 78 -5.60 -4.47 -10.65
CA LEU A 78 -5.96 -3.05 -10.50
C LEU A 78 -6.48 -2.73 -9.09
N LEU A 79 -7.41 -3.53 -8.56
CA LEU A 79 -7.93 -3.35 -7.21
C LEU A 79 -6.83 -3.46 -6.15
N SER A 80 -5.91 -4.39 -6.33
CA SER A 80 -4.75 -4.57 -5.44
C SER A 80 -3.85 -3.34 -5.46
N ASN A 81 -3.57 -2.77 -6.64
CA ASN A 81 -2.77 -1.55 -6.77
C ASN A 81 -3.44 -0.34 -6.13
N ILE A 82 -4.77 -0.19 -6.27
CA ILE A 82 -5.51 0.88 -5.58
C ILE A 82 -5.41 0.71 -4.07
N ASN A 83 -5.55 -0.51 -3.54
CA ASN A 83 -5.40 -0.75 -2.11
C ASN A 83 -3.98 -0.41 -1.63
N LEU A 84 -2.94 -0.73 -2.41
CA LEU A 84 -1.57 -0.38 -2.08
C LEU A 84 -1.32 1.15 -2.11
N ASP A 85 -1.97 1.88 -3.01
CA ASP A 85 -1.93 3.35 -3.02
C ASP A 85 -2.60 3.96 -1.78
N ILE A 86 -3.74 3.39 -1.35
CA ILE A 86 -4.39 3.76 -0.09
C ILE A 86 -3.41 3.58 1.09
N TYR A 87 -2.71 2.44 1.17
CA TYR A 87 -1.69 2.20 2.20
C TYR A 87 -0.63 3.31 2.23
N ARG A 88 -0.06 3.65 1.07
CA ARG A 88 0.98 4.69 0.96
C ARG A 88 0.47 6.03 1.49
N ARG A 89 -0.70 6.47 1.03
CA ARG A 89 -1.29 7.75 1.43
C ARG A 89 -1.65 7.81 2.92
N VAL A 90 -2.15 6.70 3.49
CA VAL A 90 -2.41 6.62 4.93
C VAL A 90 -1.12 6.76 5.72
N VAL A 91 -0.06 6.05 5.31
CA VAL A 91 1.25 6.10 5.99
C VAL A 91 1.85 7.51 5.89
N ASP A 92 1.89 8.10 4.70
CA ASP A 92 2.40 9.46 4.49
C ASP A 92 1.61 10.50 5.29
N GLY A 93 0.27 10.38 5.29
CA GLY A 93 -0.62 11.23 6.07
C GLY A 93 -0.39 11.11 7.58
N ALA A 94 -0.24 9.88 8.08
CA ALA A 94 0.04 9.62 9.49
C ALA A 94 1.40 10.19 9.92
N ILE A 95 2.45 10.03 9.11
CA ILE A 95 3.77 10.62 9.35
C ILE A 95 3.68 12.15 9.37
N GLY A 96 2.97 12.75 8.40
CA GLY A 96 2.75 14.20 8.33
C GLY A 96 2.03 14.74 9.57
N ALA A 97 0.98 14.04 10.03
CA ALA A 97 0.25 14.39 11.24
C ALA A 97 1.13 14.29 12.50
N MET A 98 1.88 13.20 12.65
CA MET A 98 2.82 13.02 13.77
C MET A 98 3.89 14.12 13.79
N ALA A 99 4.44 14.50 12.63
CA ALA A 99 5.39 15.59 12.53
C ALA A 99 4.76 16.94 12.95
N ALA A 100 3.53 17.23 12.52
CA ALA A 100 2.80 18.43 12.90
C ALA A 100 2.46 18.48 14.40
N GLU A 101 2.28 17.32 15.04
CA GLU A 101 2.08 17.16 16.49
C GLU A 101 3.39 17.25 17.30
N GLY A 102 4.54 17.36 16.63
CA GLY A 102 5.84 17.54 17.27
C GLY A 102 6.61 16.25 17.57
N LEU A 103 6.14 15.09 17.08
CA LEU A 103 6.87 13.82 17.21
C LEU A 103 8.10 13.75 16.29
N GLY A 104 8.18 14.65 15.30
CA GLY A 104 9.27 14.70 14.34
C GLY A 104 9.18 13.63 13.24
N PRO A 105 10.20 13.55 12.36
CA PRO A 105 10.28 12.54 11.31
C PRO A 105 10.51 11.13 11.88
N PRO A 106 10.39 10.07 11.07
CA PRO A 106 10.78 8.73 11.45
C PRO A 106 12.20 8.72 12.04
N PRO A 107 12.42 8.10 13.21
CA PRO A 107 13.72 8.16 13.91
C PRO A 107 14.80 7.26 13.29
N VAL A 108 14.41 6.34 12.40
CA VAL A 108 15.26 5.51 11.54
C VAL A 108 14.55 5.30 10.20
N ASP A 109 15.31 4.95 9.16
CA ASP A 109 14.75 4.50 7.90
C ASP A 109 13.94 3.22 8.10
N PHE A 110 12.87 3.08 7.31
CA PHE A 110 11.99 1.93 7.43
C PHE A 110 11.23 1.67 6.13
N SER A 111 10.59 0.51 6.07
CA SER A 111 9.64 0.14 5.04
C SER A 111 8.37 -0.42 5.66
N VAL A 112 7.23 -0.04 5.10
CA VAL A 112 5.95 -0.73 5.37
C VAL A 112 5.87 -1.95 4.47
N ILE A 113 5.65 -3.12 5.06
CA ILE A 113 5.36 -4.34 4.33
C ILE A 113 3.86 -4.61 4.36
N VAL A 114 3.31 -4.96 3.21
CA VAL A 114 1.95 -5.49 3.07
C VAL A 114 2.06 -6.97 2.80
N MET A 115 1.31 -7.77 3.53
CA MET A 115 1.35 -9.22 3.49
C MET A 115 -0.01 -9.78 3.02
N GLY A 116 -0.18 -11.10 3.10
CA GLY A 116 -1.42 -11.75 2.71
C GLY A 116 -1.80 -11.51 1.25
N SER A 117 -3.10 -11.32 1.01
CA SER A 117 -3.61 -11.08 -0.35
C SER A 117 -3.12 -9.75 -0.94
N GLY A 118 -2.96 -8.72 -0.10
CA GLY A 118 -2.40 -7.43 -0.50
C GLY A 118 -0.94 -7.56 -0.95
N GLY A 119 -0.12 -8.30 -0.20
CA GLY A 119 1.27 -8.55 -0.54
C GLY A 119 1.47 -9.40 -1.80
N ARG A 120 0.53 -10.29 -2.11
CA ARG A 120 0.54 -11.12 -3.33
C ARG A 120 -0.07 -10.42 -4.56
N GLY A 121 -0.62 -9.22 -4.40
CA GLY A 121 -1.27 -8.50 -5.50
C GLY A 121 -2.57 -9.16 -5.98
N GLU A 122 -3.27 -9.83 -5.06
CA GLU A 122 -4.46 -10.63 -5.36
C GLU A 122 -5.66 -10.25 -4.45
N SER A 123 -5.74 -9.01 -4.01
CA SER A 123 -6.87 -8.50 -3.24
C SER A 123 -8.16 -8.49 -4.06
N PHE A 124 -9.24 -9.00 -3.45
CA PHE A 124 -10.61 -8.79 -3.93
C PHE A 124 -11.15 -7.43 -3.45
N LEU A 125 -12.48 -7.25 -3.47
CA LEU A 125 -13.13 -5.99 -3.09
C LEU A 125 -13.01 -5.66 -1.59
N PHE A 126 -13.03 -6.67 -0.74
CA PHE A 126 -13.07 -6.51 0.72
C PHE A 126 -11.91 -7.27 1.41
N PRO A 127 -10.65 -6.95 1.09
CA PRO A 127 -9.52 -7.55 1.81
C PRO A 127 -9.44 -6.96 3.21
N ASP A 128 -8.93 -7.72 4.16
CA ASP A 128 -8.44 -7.21 5.43
C ASP A 128 -7.06 -6.54 5.26
N GLN A 129 -6.57 -5.95 6.35
CA GLN A 129 -5.23 -5.38 6.40
C GLN A 129 -4.21 -6.34 7.02
N ASP A 130 -3.25 -6.78 6.21
CA ASP A 130 -2.07 -7.50 6.67
C ASP A 130 -0.83 -6.63 6.47
N ASN A 131 -0.25 -6.10 7.57
CA ASN A 131 0.85 -5.15 7.48
C ASN A 131 1.89 -5.26 8.61
N GLY A 132 3.04 -4.64 8.39
CA GLY A 132 4.15 -4.61 9.33
C GLY A 132 5.21 -3.59 8.94
N PHE A 133 6.24 -3.45 9.78
CA PHE A 133 7.39 -2.60 9.52
C PHE A 133 8.69 -3.42 9.49
N ILE A 134 9.53 -3.10 8.50
CA ILE A 134 10.95 -3.42 8.49
C ILE A 134 11.68 -2.13 8.85
N LEU A 135 12.33 -2.11 10.00
CA LEU A 135 13.11 -0.96 10.48
C LEU A 135 14.58 -1.19 10.16
N ASP A 136 15.34 -0.12 9.91
CA ASP A 136 16.80 -0.22 9.96
C ASP A 136 17.27 -0.68 11.34
N ASP A 137 18.42 -1.35 11.39
CA ASP A 137 19.00 -1.78 12.66
C ASP A 137 19.46 -0.57 13.47
N TYR A 138 19.17 -0.57 14.77
CA TYR A 138 19.54 0.48 15.71
C TYR A 138 20.02 -0.10 17.05
N PRO A 139 20.79 0.65 17.85
CA PRO A 139 21.26 0.19 19.16
C PRO A 139 20.10 -0.09 20.13
N ASP A 140 20.21 -1.15 20.93
CA ASP A 140 19.21 -1.51 21.95
C ASP A 140 18.91 -0.36 22.92
N SER A 141 19.88 0.52 23.20
CA SER A 141 19.71 1.69 24.05
C SER A 141 18.66 2.68 23.53
N GLU A 142 18.43 2.70 22.21
CA GLU A 142 17.45 3.57 21.56
C GLU A 142 16.07 2.90 21.39
N HIS A 143 15.95 1.62 21.74
CA HIS A 143 14.75 0.82 21.43
C HIS A 143 13.46 1.44 21.95
N LEU A 144 13.42 1.87 23.21
CA LEU A 144 12.21 2.47 23.78
C LEU A 144 11.76 3.72 23.01
N ARG A 145 12.70 4.57 22.57
CA ARG A 145 12.41 5.81 21.84
C ARG A 145 11.96 5.51 20.41
N ILE A 146 12.71 4.66 19.71
CA ILE A 146 12.43 4.33 18.31
C ILE A 146 11.13 3.52 18.21
N ASP A 147 10.99 2.48 19.03
CA ASP A 147 9.82 1.62 19.01
C ASP A 147 8.57 2.41 19.37
N ALA A 148 8.58 3.28 20.39
CA ALA A 148 7.42 4.11 20.73
C ALA A 148 6.91 4.95 19.55
N TRP A 149 7.82 5.54 18.76
CA TRP A 149 7.43 6.29 17.56
C TRP A 149 6.71 5.40 16.54
N PHE A 150 7.19 4.16 16.33
CA PHE A 150 6.54 3.22 15.42
C PHE A 150 5.27 2.57 16.00
N ILE A 151 5.07 2.56 17.34
CA ILE A 151 3.78 2.20 17.94
C ILE A 151 2.74 3.20 17.46
N ASP A 152 3.02 4.49 17.64
CA ASP A 152 2.09 5.57 17.26
C ASP A 152 1.77 5.55 15.77
N LEU A 153 2.80 5.36 14.92
CA LEU A 153 2.57 5.21 13.47
C LEU A 153 1.69 3.99 13.16
N GLY A 154 2.02 2.83 13.76
CA GLY A 154 1.29 1.57 13.58
C GLY A 154 -0.18 1.67 13.99
N GLU A 155 -0.46 2.29 15.14
CA GLU A 155 -1.82 2.50 15.64
C GLU A 155 -2.62 3.44 14.73
N ARG A 156 -2.02 4.56 14.30
CA ARG A 156 -2.67 5.54 13.42
C ARG A 156 -2.99 4.92 12.07
N MET A 157 -2.01 4.29 11.41
CA MET A 157 -2.23 3.68 10.11
C MET A 157 -3.30 2.58 10.18
N THR A 158 -3.26 1.73 11.22
CA THR A 158 -4.16 0.58 11.35
C THR A 158 -5.60 1.05 11.53
N ARG A 159 -5.81 2.06 12.39
CA ARG A 159 -7.12 2.68 12.62
C ARG A 159 -7.64 3.37 11.36
N ASP A 160 -6.81 4.12 10.66
CA ASP A 160 -7.24 4.88 9.50
C ASP A 160 -7.56 3.94 8.31
N LEU A 161 -6.80 2.86 8.12
CA LEU A 161 -7.10 1.79 7.16
C LEU A 161 -8.45 1.12 7.47
N ASP A 162 -8.72 0.80 8.74
CA ASP A 162 -9.99 0.21 9.17
C ASP A 162 -11.17 1.16 8.84
N ALA A 163 -11.02 2.45 9.16
CA ALA A 163 -12.01 3.48 8.85
C ALA A 163 -12.28 3.63 7.34
N ILE A 164 -11.26 3.45 6.50
CA ILE A 164 -11.38 3.49 5.03
C ILE A 164 -12.12 2.29 4.47
N GLY A 165 -12.11 1.16 5.18
CA GLY A 165 -12.74 -0.10 4.75
C GLY A 165 -11.75 -1.23 4.44
N LEU A 166 -10.54 -1.18 5.02
CA LEU A 166 -9.59 -2.30 5.08
C LEU A 166 -9.61 -2.84 6.53
N PRO A 167 -10.56 -3.73 6.87
CA PRO A 167 -10.84 -4.10 8.25
C PRO A 167 -9.67 -4.78 8.94
N LEU A 168 -9.59 -4.63 10.27
CA LEU A 168 -8.58 -5.29 11.10
C LEU A 168 -8.44 -6.79 10.80
N CYS A 169 -7.20 -7.26 10.64
CA CYS A 169 -6.92 -8.67 10.43
C CYS A 169 -7.23 -9.49 11.70
N LYS A 170 -8.07 -10.52 11.54
CA LYS A 170 -8.44 -11.45 12.63
C LYS A 170 -7.25 -12.29 13.13
N GLY A 171 -6.22 -12.44 12.29
CA GLY A 171 -4.96 -13.12 12.61
C GLY A 171 -3.94 -12.23 13.31
N PHE A 172 -4.26 -10.96 13.60
CA PHE A 172 -3.37 -10.00 14.25
C PHE A 172 -2.05 -9.77 13.48
N VAL A 173 -2.11 -9.84 12.15
CA VAL A 173 -0.99 -9.57 11.23
C VAL A 173 -0.94 -8.08 10.91
N MET A 174 -0.64 -7.26 11.92
CA MET A 174 -0.63 -5.80 11.80
C MET A 174 0.56 -5.21 12.55
N ALA A 175 1.03 -4.03 12.13
CA ALA A 175 2.18 -3.33 12.72
C ALA A 175 1.99 -2.96 14.20
N THR A 176 0.75 -2.92 14.68
CA THR A 176 0.39 -2.77 16.11
C THR A 176 0.82 -3.96 16.96
N ASN A 177 1.10 -5.11 16.34
CA ASN A 177 1.66 -6.28 17.02
C ASN A 177 3.19 -6.31 16.83
N PRO A 178 3.99 -6.32 17.93
CA PRO A 178 5.47 -6.34 17.87
C PRO A 178 6.07 -7.49 17.04
N LEU A 179 5.32 -8.58 16.81
CA LEU A 179 5.74 -9.65 15.91
C LEU A 179 5.95 -9.18 14.46
N TRP A 180 5.25 -8.12 14.04
CA TRP A 180 5.29 -7.59 12.67
C TRP A 180 6.02 -6.25 12.57
N ARG A 181 6.72 -5.83 13.63
CA ARG A 181 7.44 -4.56 13.73
C ARG A 181 8.84 -4.82 14.26
N LYS A 182 9.79 -5.00 13.35
CA LYS A 182 11.12 -5.54 13.65
C LYS A 182 12.19 -4.86 12.83
N THR A 183 13.41 -4.87 13.34
CA THR A 183 14.57 -4.45 12.54
C THR A 183 14.88 -5.45 11.44
N LEU A 184 15.65 -5.03 10.43
CA LEU A 184 16.05 -5.89 9.31
C LEU A 184 16.77 -7.15 9.78
N SER A 185 17.68 -7.05 10.76
CA SER A 185 18.37 -8.22 11.29
C SER A 185 17.43 -9.16 12.04
N GLN A 186 16.46 -8.62 12.78
CA GLN A 186 15.43 -9.42 13.46
C GLN A 186 14.52 -10.15 12.46
N TRP A 187 14.11 -9.48 11.38
CA TRP A 187 13.35 -10.10 10.30
C TRP A 187 14.09 -11.25 9.63
N LYS A 188 15.37 -11.05 9.28
CA LYS A 188 16.22 -12.10 8.71
C LYS A 188 16.33 -13.32 9.64
N ALA A 189 16.55 -13.07 10.94
CA ALA A 189 16.63 -14.14 11.93
C ALA A 189 15.30 -14.91 12.03
N GLN A 190 14.17 -14.22 12.07
CA GLN A 190 12.85 -14.86 12.13
C GLN A 190 12.56 -15.70 10.88
N ILE A 191 12.79 -15.16 9.68
CA ILE A 191 12.54 -15.87 8.42
C ILE A 191 13.45 -17.10 8.29
N SER A 192 14.69 -17.05 8.79
CA SER A 192 15.58 -18.21 8.75
C SER A 192 15.12 -19.40 9.59
N LEU A 193 14.15 -19.20 10.49
CA LEU A 193 13.56 -20.21 11.35
C LEU A 193 12.19 -20.73 10.84
N TRP A 194 11.71 -20.22 9.71
CA TRP A 194 10.46 -20.63 9.06
C TRP A 194 10.75 -21.53 7.86
#